data_AF-A0A0D3I011-F1
#
_entry.id   AF-A0A0D3I011-F1
#
_cell.length_a   1.000
_cell.length_b   1.000
_cell.length_c   1.000
_cell.angle_alpha   90.00
_cell.angle_beta   90.00
_cell.angle_gamma   90.00
#
_symmetry.space_group_name_H-M   'P 1'
#
loop_
_entity.id
_entity.type
_entity.pdbx_description
1 polymer ?
#
loop_
_entity_poly.entity_id
_entity_poly.type
_entity_poly.pdbx_seq_one_letter_code
_entity_poly.pdbx_strand_id
1 'polypeptide(L)'
;MPLWTGVVGCPMGEAGFVDAWLRAQVSSIVSYIDKTVLSLRAASPHALWAAIYYSCSAKFDFILRHLPPDKTVSHARVVDAALTRAAEACGYEGVLGDAITARRARLPARMRGLGLRSLEEVAPAAFCACFVEAAERFLDRSTPGGGRERGFFQMLAPLFGHGAFELPYPNSPRLSRFLSGCTTNVNPLGAQLGQLTPTGESFKKAWEGMQREVRGEGVAGPLDVRAPEAGNGRAGSAGLQRQLTQQREQVKRNQLSRSILGLPHGDTRREAWLAVDSF
;
A
#
# COMPACT_ATOMS: atom_id res chain seq x y z
N MET A 1 -30.09 6.57 -18.59
CA MET A 1 -28.71 7.10 -18.71
C MET A 1 -28.04 6.92 -17.36
N PRO A 2 -27.09 5.99 -17.16
CA PRO A 2 -26.37 5.94 -15.90
C PRO A 2 -25.42 7.15 -15.84
N LEU A 3 -25.38 7.84 -14.71
CA LEU A 3 -24.52 9.01 -14.48
C LEU A 3 -23.09 8.53 -14.21
N TRP A 4 -22.27 8.51 -15.25
CA TRP A 4 -20.85 8.18 -15.21
C TRP A 4 -20.05 9.42 -14.85
N THR A 5 -19.40 9.45 -13.68
CA THR A 5 -18.49 10.54 -13.32
C THR A 5 -17.21 9.97 -12.73
N GLY A 6 -16.08 10.42 -13.27
CA GLY A 6 -14.79 10.28 -12.59
C GLY A 6 -14.57 11.54 -11.75
N VAL A 7 -14.26 11.37 -10.47
CA VAL A 7 -13.87 12.50 -9.61
C VAL A 7 -12.35 12.45 -9.46
N VAL A 8 -11.66 13.46 -9.98
CA VAL A 8 -10.19 13.58 -9.94
C VAL A 8 -9.48 12.30 -10.45
N GLY A 9 -9.98 11.71 -11.54
CA GLY A 9 -9.39 10.50 -12.14
C GLY A 9 -9.66 9.18 -11.42
N CYS A 10 -10.49 9.17 -10.37
CA CYS A 10 -10.93 7.95 -9.69
C CYS A 10 -12.31 7.49 -10.22
N PRO A 11 -12.51 6.20 -10.57
CA PRO A 11 -13.78 5.71 -11.07
C PRO A 11 -14.83 5.64 -9.95
N MET A 12 -15.99 6.26 -10.18
CA MET A 12 -17.16 6.17 -9.30
C MET A 12 -18.32 5.51 -10.05
N GLY A 13 -18.97 4.53 -9.43
CA GLY A 13 -20.10 3.82 -10.03
C GLY A 13 -20.20 2.36 -9.58
N GLU A 14 -20.93 1.58 -10.37
CA GLU A 14 -21.15 0.15 -10.11
C GLU A 14 -19.85 -0.66 -10.17
N ALA A 15 -19.83 -1.81 -9.48
CA ALA A 15 -18.65 -2.66 -9.38
C ALA A 15 -18.10 -3.09 -10.75
N GLY A 16 -18.98 -3.44 -11.70
CA GLY A 16 -18.57 -3.84 -13.05
C GLY A 16 -17.90 -2.72 -13.85
N PHE A 17 -18.34 -1.47 -13.66
CA PHE A 17 -17.71 -0.31 -14.30
C PHE A 17 -16.31 -0.05 -13.72
N VAL A 18 -16.17 -0.05 -12.40
CA VAL A 18 -14.89 0.17 -11.72
C VAL A 18 -13.86 -0.88 -12.16
N ASP A 19 -14.27 -2.14 -12.21
CA ASP A 19 -13.43 -3.26 -12.66
C ASP A 19 -13.06 -3.14 -14.16
N ALA A 20 -14.01 -2.80 -15.04
CA ALA A 20 -13.72 -2.54 -16.45
C ALA A 20 -12.73 -1.38 -16.65
N TRP A 21 -12.89 -0.29 -15.90
CA TRP A 21 -11.97 0.85 -15.93
C TRP A 21 -10.57 0.45 -15.45
N LEU A 22 -10.49 -0.29 -14.34
CA LEU A 22 -9.20 -0.76 -13.80
C LEU A 22 -8.48 -1.69 -14.78
N ARG A 23 -9.20 -2.60 -15.44
CA ARG A 23 -8.64 -3.43 -16.53
C ARG A 23 -8.04 -2.59 -17.65
N ALA A 24 -8.72 -1.51 -18.06
CA ALA A 24 -8.22 -0.62 -19.09
C ALA A 24 -6.93 0.10 -18.66
N GLN A 25 -6.87 0.58 -17.41
CA GLN A 25 -5.66 1.20 -16.86
C GLN A 25 -4.49 0.22 -16.76
N VAL A 26 -4.74 -0.98 -16.23
CA VAL A 26 -3.73 -2.05 -16.15
C VAL A 26 -3.22 -2.43 -17.54
N SER A 27 -4.10 -2.61 -18.51
CA SER A 27 -3.73 -2.92 -19.89
C SER A 27 -2.82 -1.84 -20.50
N SER A 28 -3.13 -0.55 -20.25
CA SER A 28 -2.27 0.57 -20.66
C SER A 28 -0.89 0.52 -20.00
N ILE A 29 -0.82 0.26 -18.70
CA ILE A 29 0.44 0.16 -17.95
C ILE A 29 1.28 -1.02 -18.43
N VAL A 30 0.67 -2.20 -18.59
CA VAL A 30 1.36 -3.40 -19.10
C VAL A 30 1.88 -3.16 -20.51
N SER A 31 1.06 -2.60 -21.40
CA SER A 31 1.49 -2.25 -22.76
C SER A 31 2.67 -1.26 -22.76
N TYR A 32 2.67 -0.29 -21.84
CA TYR A 32 3.79 0.63 -21.69
C TYR A 32 5.07 -0.08 -21.22
N ILE A 33 4.97 -0.99 -20.25
CA ILE A 33 6.09 -1.82 -19.78
C ILE A 33 6.66 -2.64 -20.94
N ASP A 34 5.79 -3.34 -21.67
CA ASP A 34 6.21 -4.20 -22.79
C ASP A 34 6.89 -3.39 -23.90
N LYS A 35 6.35 -2.22 -24.26
CA LYS A 35 6.98 -1.30 -25.22
C LYS A 35 8.35 -0.82 -24.73
N THR A 36 8.47 -0.50 -23.44
CA THR A 36 9.74 -0.07 -22.83
C THR A 36 10.79 -1.17 -22.91
N VAL A 37 10.41 -2.42 -22.62
CA VAL A 37 11.26 -3.60 -22.78
C VAL A 37 11.71 -3.75 -24.23
N LEU A 38 10.76 -3.73 -25.19
CA LEU A 38 11.07 -3.86 -26.62
C LEU A 38 12.04 -2.80 -27.12
N SER A 39 11.88 -1.55 -26.68
CA SER A 39 12.74 -0.44 -27.12
C SER A 39 14.13 -0.44 -26.48
N LEU A 40 14.26 -0.84 -25.21
CA LEU A 40 15.50 -0.66 -24.45
C LEU A 40 16.33 -1.93 -24.27
N ARG A 41 15.71 -3.12 -24.33
CA ARG A 41 16.39 -4.40 -24.04
C ARG A 41 17.64 -4.61 -24.90
N ALA A 42 17.53 -4.35 -26.21
CA ALA A 42 18.63 -4.54 -27.15
C ALA A 42 19.69 -3.43 -27.06
N ALA A 43 19.31 -2.23 -26.61
CA ALA A 43 20.19 -1.08 -26.56
C ALA A 43 21.00 -0.99 -25.27
N SER A 44 20.34 -1.15 -24.11
CA SER A 44 21.00 -1.10 -22.81
C SER A 44 20.12 -1.71 -21.70
N PRO A 45 20.52 -2.85 -21.13
CA PRO A 45 19.84 -3.44 -19.97
C PRO A 45 19.80 -2.51 -18.75
N HIS A 46 20.81 -1.65 -18.58
CA HIS A 46 20.84 -0.65 -17.50
C HIS A 46 19.81 0.46 -17.72
N ALA A 47 19.64 0.94 -18.95
CA ALA A 47 18.60 1.92 -19.27
C ALA A 47 17.20 1.32 -19.09
N LEU A 48 17.02 0.05 -19.48
CA LEU A 48 15.77 -0.67 -19.23
C LEU A 48 15.49 -0.78 -17.73
N TRP A 49 16.48 -1.20 -16.93
CA TRP A 49 16.34 -1.27 -15.48
C TRP A 49 15.95 0.07 -14.86
N ALA A 50 16.61 1.16 -15.26
CA ALA A 50 16.30 2.50 -14.77
C ALA A 50 14.86 2.92 -15.13
N ALA A 51 14.39 2.62 -16.35
CA ALA A 51 13.02 2.90 -16.78
C ALA A 51 11.99 2.10 -15.97
N ILE A 52 12.28 0.82 -15.70
CA ILE A 52 11.42 -0.03 -14.86
C ILE A 52 11.33 0.54 -13.44
N TYR A 53 12.49 0.81 -12.84
CA TYR A 53 12.63 1.17 -11.43
C TYR A 53 12.12 2.58 -11.09
N TYR A 54 12.40 3.57 -11.94
CA TYR A 54 12.06 4.97 -11.66
C TYR A 54 10.76 5.44 -12.30
N SER A 55 10.23 4.72 -13.30
CA SER A 55 9.03 5.13 -14.03
C SER A 55 7.93 4.07 -13.98
N CYS A 56 8.17 2.88 -14.52
CA CYS A 56 7.10 1.89 -14.69
C CYS A 56 6.48 1.43 -13.37
N SER A 57 7.30 1.18 -12.34
CA SER A 57 6.82 0.69 -11.04
C SER A 57 5.87 1.67 -10.34
N ALA A 58 6.01 2.97 -10.58
CA ALA A 58 5.20 4.01 -9.93
C ALA A 58 3.84 4.26 -10.62
N LYS A 59 3.61 3.71 -11.83
CA LYS A 59 2.43 4.04 -12.65
C LYS A 59 1.10 3.65 -12.02
N PHE A 60 1.09 2.68 -11.11
CA PHE A 60 -0.14 2.21 -10.45
C PHE A 60 -0.35 2.82 -9.05
N ASP A 61 0.62 3.58 -8.52
CA ASP A 61 0.61 4.07 -7.13
C ASP A 61 -0.59 4.98 -6.84
N PHE A 62 -0.98 5.81 -7.81
CA PHE A 62 -2.16 6.65 -7.68
C PHE A 62 -3.42 5.79 -7.43
N ILE A 63 -3.62 4.75 -8.23
CA ILE A 63 -4.78 3.85 -8.10
C ILE A 63 -4.75 3.14 -6.75
N LEU A 64 -3.59 2.63 -6.31
CA LEU A 64 -3.43 1.95 -5.03
C LEU A 64 -3.77 2.84 -3.82
N ARG A 65 -3.52 4.15 -3.92
CA ARG A 65 -3.82 5.09 -2.84
C ARG A 65 -5.30 5.44 -2.73
N HIS A 66 -6.03 5.47 -3.85
CA HIS A 66 -7.39 6.01 -3.89
C HIS A 66 -8.48 4.95 -3.94
N LEU A 67 -8.15 3.71 -4.31
CA LEU A 67 -9.12 2.61 -4.38
C LEU A 67 -8.84 1.52 -3.34
N PRO A 68 -9.90 0.91 -2.77
CA PRO A 68 -9.76 -0.15 -1.79
C PRO A 68 -8.97 -1.38 -2.28
N PRO A 69 -8.19 -2.06 -1.41
CA PRO A 69 -7.40 -3.23 -1.79
C PRO A 69 -8.21 -4.40 -2.36
N ASP A 70 -9.47 -4.56 -1.94
CA ASP A 70 -10.38 -5.57 -2.49
C ASP A 70 -10.65 -5.39 -4.00
N LYS A 71 -10.50 -4.17 -4.51
CA LYS A 71 -10.64 -3.85 -5.94
C LYS A 71 -9.30 -3.81 -6.68
N THR A 72 -8.21 -3.50 -6.00
CA THR A 72 -6.92 -3.22 -6.65
C THR A 72 -5.93 -4.39 -6.62
N VAL A 73 -6.03 -5.32 -5.65
CA VAL A 73 -5.03 -6.39 -5.48
C VAL A 73 -4.93 -7.33 -6.69
N SER A 74 -6.06 -7.76 -7.27
CA SER A 74 -6.05 -8.64 -8.45
C SER A 74 -5.39 -7.99 -9.66
N HIS A 75 -5.60 -6.69 -9.83
CA HIS A 75 -5.02 -5.87 -10.88
C HIS A 75 -3.53 -5.55 -10.63
N ALA A 76 -3.17 -5.29 -9.38
CA ALA A 76 -1.78 -5.09 -8.97
C ALA A 76 -0.93 -6.32 -9.28
N ARG A 77 -1.46 -7.54 -9.11
CA ARG A 77 -0.79 -8.79 -9.50
C ARG A 77 -0.44 -8.86 -10.99
N VAL A 78 -1.32 -8.34 -11.86
CA VAL A 78 -1.08 -8.32 -13.30
C VAL A 78 0.08 -7.39 -13.64
N VAL A 79 0.14 -6.22 -13.00
CA VAL A 79 1.25 -5.26 -13.16
C VAL A 79 2.54 -5.83 -12.57
N ASP A 80 2.48 -6.44 -11.37
CA ASP A 80 3.63 -7.12 -10.74
C ASP A 80 4.21 -8.20 -11.64
N ALA A 81 3.37 -8.99 -12.32
CA ALA A 81 3.83 -9.99 -13.28
C ALA A 81 4.53 -9.37 -14.48
N ALA A 82 4.03 -8.24 -15.00
CA ALA A 82 4.70 -7.50 -16.08
C ALA A 82 6.04 -6.90 -15.64
N LEU A 83 6.10 -6.30 -14.44
CA LEU A 83 7.35 -5.79 -13.86
C LEU A 83 8.36 -6.90 -13.61
N THR A 84 7.91 -8.07 -13.18
CA THR A 84 8.77 -9.25 -12.99
C THR A 84 9.38 -9.69 -14.34
N ARG A 85 8.56 -9.86 -15.39
CA ARG A 85 9.07 -10.19 -16.72
C ARG A 85 10.04 -9.14 -17.26
N ALA A 86 9.75 -7.86 -17.06
CA ALA A 86 10.62 -6.77 -17.48
C ALA A 86 11.97 -6.78 -16.74
N ALA A 87 11.96 -7.10 -15.44
CA ALA A 87 13.16 -7.25 -14.63
C ALA A 87 14.03 -8.41 -15.12
N GLU A 88 13.41 -9.56 -15.40
CA GLU A 88 14.11 -10.72 -15.96
C GLU A 88 14.71 -10.43 -17.34
N ALA A 89 14.02 -9.64 -18.17
CA ALA A 89 14.51 -9.21 -19.48
C ALA A 89 15.77 -8.33 -19.41
N CYS A 90 16.09 -7.73 -18.25
CA CYS A 90 17.34 -7.00 -18.03
C CYS A 90 18.55 -7.93 -17.84
N GLY A 91 18.34 -9.20 -17.54
CA GLY A 91 19.39 -10.18 -17.30
C GLY A 91 19.04 -11.50 -17.96
N TYR A 92 18.52 -12.42 -17.15
CA TYR A 92 18.18 -13.77 -17.57
C TYR A 92 16.70 -14.07 -17.32
N GLU A 93 16.01 -14.58 -18.34
CA GLU A 93 14.61 -14.99 -18.24
C GLU A 93 14.44 -16.17 -17.28
N GLY A 94 13.50 -16.08 -16.34
CA GLY A 94 13.30 -17.09 -15.31
C GLY A 94 14.22 -16.99 -14.08
N VAL A 95 15.11 -15.99 -14.00
CA VAL A 95 15.98 -15.80 -12.82
C VAL A 95 15.18 -15.54 -11.54
N LEU A 96 13.93 -15.06 -11.64
CA LEU A 96 13.04 -14.84 -10.50
C LEU A 96 12.04 -16.00 -10.33
N GLY A 97 12.27 -17.14 -10.98
CA GLY A 97 11.37 -18.30 -10.94
C GLY A 97 11.35 -19.04 -9.61
N ASP A 98 12.42 -18.99 -8.81
CA ASP A 98 12.44 -19.62 -7.49
C ASP A 98 11.88 -18.70 -6.39
N ALA A 99 11.22 -19.31 -5.41
CA ALA A 99 10.47 -18.57 -4.39
C ALA A 99 11.36 -17.67 -3.51
N ILE A 100 12.63 -18.03 -3.30
CA ILE A 100 13.56 -17.25 -2.47
C ILE A 100 14.03 -16.03 -3.26
N THR A 101 14.45 -16.21 -4.50
CA THR A 101 14.90 -15.10 -5.35
C THR A 101 13.75 -14.15 -5.68
N ALA A 102 12.54 -14.66 -5.96
CA ALA A 102 11.35 -13.83 -6.13
C ALA A 102 11.05 -12.97 -4.89
N ARG A 103 11.12 -13.54 -3.69
CA ARG A 103 10.95 -12.80 -2.42
C ARG A 103 12.07 -11.77 -2.20
N ARG A 104 13.32 -12.13 -2.51
CA ARG A 104 14.47 -11.23 -2.40
C ARG A 104 14.36 -10.05 -3.35
N ALA A 105 13.95 -10.27 -4.59
CA ALA A 105 13.77 -9.22 -5.60
C ALA A 105 12.81 -8.11 -5.13
N ARG A 106 11.78 -8.48 -4.35
CA ARG A 106 10.78 -7.56 -3.81
C ARG A 106 11.25 -6.71 -2.64
N LEU A 107 12.34 -7.10 -1.97
CA LEU A 107 12.90 -6.31 -0.88
C LEU A 107 13.56 -5.03 -1.42
N PRO A 108 13.60 -3.93 -0.64
CA PRO A 108 14.35 -2.75 -1.03
C PRO A 108 15.85 -3.05 -1.13
N ALA A 109 16.57 -2.28 -1.96
CA ALA A 109 18.01 -2.45 -2.18
C ALA A 109 18.83 -2.43 -0.87
N ARG A 110 18.51 -1.51 0.04
CA ARG A 110 19.12 -1.42 1.39
C ARG A 110 18.89 -2.66 2.28
N MET A 111 18.00 -3.57 1.89
CA MET A 111 17.72 -4.84 2.56
C MET A 111 18.16 -6.04 1.69
N ARG A 112 19.17 -5.85 0.83
CA ARG A 112 19.76 -6.86 -0.05
C ARG A 112 18.81 -7.40 -1.15
N GLY A 113 17.79 -6.61 -1.52
CA GLY A 113 16.87 -6.92 -2.61
C GLY A 113 17.13 -6.11 -3.89
N LEU A 114 16.24 -6.21 -4.87
CA LEU A 114 16.31 -5.42 -6.12
C LEU A 114 15.52 -4.11 -6.05
N GLY A 115 14.63 -3.97 -5.06
CA GLY A 115 13.79 -2.79 -4.86
C GLY A 115 12.54 -2.72 -5.74
N LEU A 116 12.19 -3.81 -6.42
CA LEU A 116 10.92 -3.95 -7.14
C LEU A 116 9.82 -4.42 -6.19
N ARG A 117 9.31 -3.48 -5.39
CA ARG A 117 8.23 -3.77 -4.44
C ARG A 117 7.00 -4.33 -5.18
N SER A 118 6.39 -5.35 -4.60
CA SER A 118 5.10 -5.84 -5.09
C SER A 118 4.01 -4.80 -4.81
N LEU A 119 3.34 -4.38 -5.88
CA LEU A 119 2.20 -3.48 -5.84
C LEU A 119 1.02 -4.11 -5.08
N GLU A 120 0.82 -5.42 -5.23
CA GLU A 120 -0.16 -6.15 -4.41
C GLU A 120 0.13 -5.98 -2.93
N GLU A 121 1.38 -6.15 -2.52
CA GLU A 121 1.78 -6.03 -1.13
C GLU A 121 1.70 -4.57 -0.64
N VAL A 122 1.96 -3.59 -1.50
CA VAL A 122 1.89 -2.16 -1.18
C VAL A 122 0.45 -1.66 -1.05
N ALA A 123 -0.51 -2.23 -1.79
CA ALA A 123 -1.88 -1.75 -1.90
C ALA A 123 -2.56 -1.45 -0.54
N PRO A 124 -2.53 -2.33 0.48
CA PRO A 124 -3.15 -2.05 1.77
C PRO A 124 -2.52 -0.84 2.49
N ALA A 125 -1.19 -0.70 2.45
CA ALA A 125 -0.50 0.39 3.11
C ALA A 125 -0.74 1.73 2.40
N ALA A 126 -0.76 1.72 1.05
CA ALA A 126 -1.06 2.90 0.25
C ALA A 126 -2.49 3.43 0.52
N PHE A 127 -3.48 2.53 0.47
CA PHE A 127 -4.88 2.87 0.74
C PHE A 127 -5.09 3.38 2.18
N CYS A 128 -4.66 2.61 3.18
CA CYS A 128 -4.87 2.99 4.58
C CYS A 128 -4.16 4.30 4.93
N ALA A 129 -2.94 4.52 4.43
CA ALA A 129 -2.22 5.76 4.68
C ALA A 129 -2.92 6.96 4.05
N CYS A 130 -3.33 6.84 2.77
CA CYS A 130 -4.04 7.90 2.07
C CYS A 130 -5.37 8.23 2.75
N PHE A 131 -6.12 7.20 3.18
CA PHE A 131 -7.37 7.38 3.91
C PHE A 131 -7.16 8.13 5.22
N VAL A 132 -6.18 7.73 6.05
CA VAL A 132 -5.89 8.41 7.32
C VAL A 132 -5.46 9.87 7.08
N GLU A 133 -4.57 10.11 6.12
CA GLU A 133 -4.07 11.46 5.78
C GLU A 133 -5.18 12.39 5.28
N ALA A 134 -6.20 11.83 4.61
CA ALA A 134 -7.39 12.56 4.20
C ALA A 134 -8.35 12.77 5.39
N ALA A 135 -8.63 11.72 6.16
CA ALA A 135 -9.55 11.75 7.30
C ALA A 135 -9.16 12.81 8.34
N GLU A 136 -7.86 12.92 8.63
CA GLU A 136 -7.32 13.93 9.55
C GLU A 136 -7.52 15.38 9.08
N ARG A 137 -7.88 15.61 7.80
CA ARG A 137 -8.18 16.93 7.24
C ARG A 137 -9.67 17.18 7.02
N PHE A 138 -10.52 16.19 7.28
CA PHE A 138 -11.97 16.33 7.07
C PHE A 138 -12.58 17.25 8.14
N LEU A 139 -12.23 17.03 9.40
CA LEU A 139 -12.75 17.82 10.52
C LEU A 139 -11.69 18.77 11.06
N ASP A 140 -12.12 19.71 11.91
CA ASP A 140 -11.21 20.59 12.62
C ASP A 140 -10.23 19.78 13.47
N ARG A 141 -8.98 20.24 13.51
CA ARG A 141 -7.90 19.60 14.28
C ARG A 141 -7.06 20.61 15.03
N SER A 142 -6.45 20.16 16.11
CA SER A 142 -5.43 20.96 16.79
C SER A 142 -4.09 20.82 16.07
N THR A 143 -3.35 21.93 15.95
CA THR A 143 -1.99 21.93 15.43
C THR A 143 -0.99 21.75 16.57
N PRO A 144 0.21 21.19 16.28
CA PRO A 144 1.32 21.25 17.20
C PRO A 144 1.60 22.71 17.56
N GLY A 145 1.51 23.06 18.85
CA GLY A 145 1.62 24.44 19.34
C GLY A 145 0.30 25.08 19.81
N GLY A 146 -0.81 24.35 19.82
CA GLY A 146 -2.07 24.79 20.43
C GLY A 146 -2.97 25.62 19.51
N GLY A 147 -2.64 25.73 18.22
CA GLY A 147 -3.52 26.33 17.22
C GLY A 147 -4.64 25.38 16.79
N ARG A 148 -5.60 25.91 16.05
CA ARG A 148 -6.68 25.13 15.40
C ARG A 148 -6.60 25.31 13.90
N GLU A 149 -6.69 24.21 13.16
CA GLU A 149 -6.78 24.20 11.72
C GLU A 149 -8.19 23.76 11.31
N ARG A 150 -8.81 24.52 10.39
CA ARG A 150 -10.15 24.25 9.91
C ARG A 150 -10.15 23.09 8.92
N GLY A 151 -10.98 22.09 9.14
CA GLY A 151 -11.17 20.95 8.24
C GLY A 151 -12.03 21.28 7.03
N PHE A 152 -11.83 20.53 5.93
CA PHE A 152 -12.51 20.76 4.65
C PHE A 152 -13.95 20.24 4.59
N PHE A 153 -14.30 19.25 5.43
CA PHE A 153 -15.52 18.46 5.31
C PHE A 153 -16.22 18.27 6.67
N GLN A 154 -16.58 19.36 7.34
CA GLN A 154 -17.26 19.34 8.63
C GLN A 154 -18.58 18.55 8.63
N MET A 155 -19.23 18.42 7.47
CA MET A 155 -20.44 17.60 7.32
C MET A 155 -20.23 16.11 7.61
N LEU A 156 -18.97 15.63 7.68
CA LEU A 156 -18.62 14.26 8.06
C LEU A 156 -18.50 14.06 9.58
N ALA A 157 -18.72 15.09 10.40
CA ALA A 157 -18.67 14.97 11.87
C ALA A 157 -19.59 13.88 12.44
N PRO A 158 -20.81 13.63 11.92
CA PRO A 158 -21.65 12.52 12.40
C PRO A 158 -21.02 11.13 12.16
N LEU A 159 -20.15 11.01 11.16
CA LEU A 159 -19.50 9.77 10.77
C LEU A 159 -18.26 9.48 11.62
N PHE A 160 -17.38 10.46 11.83
CA PHE A 160 -16.14 10.30 12.59
C PHE A 160 -16.31 10.59 14.09
N GLY A 161 -17.35 11.34 14.45
CA GLY A 161 -17.57 11.89 15.79
C GLY A 161 -17.14 13.34 15.84
N HIS A 162 -17.92 14.17 16.53
CA HIS A 162 -17.53 15.55 16.79
C HIS A 162 -16.20 15.56 17.58
N GLY A 163 -15.25 16.39 17.13
CA GLY A 163 -13.94 16.48 17.76
C GLY A 163 -13.02 15.28 17.55
N ALA A 164 -13.30 14.39 16.58
CA ALA A 164 -12.52 13.17 16.34
C ALA A 164 -11.00 13.38 16.22
N PHE A 165 -10.57 14.55 15.73
CA PHE A 165 -9.17 14.91 15.52
C PHE A 165 -8.74 16.18 16.30
N GLU A 166 -9.58 16.67 17.22
CA GLU A 166 -9.29 17.88 17.99
C GLU A 166 -8.27 17.65 19.11
N LEU A 167 -8.33 16.50 19.78
CA LEU A 167 -7.42 16.18 20.88
C LEU A 167 -6.16 15.47 20.36
N PRO A 168 -4.99 15.70 20.98
CA PRO A 168 -3.83 14.84 20.75
C PRO A 168 -4.09 13.43 21.30
N TYR A 169 -3.38 12.45 20.74
CA TYR A 169 -3.32 11.11 21.32
C TYR A 169 -2.72 11.16 22.75
N PRO A 170 -3.17 10.30 23.70
CA PRO A 170 -4.15 9.21 23.59
C PRO A 170 -5.62 9.59 23.66
N ASN A 171 -5.93 10.87 23.87
CA ASN A 171 -7.29 11.31 24.18
C ASN A 171 -8.17 11.52 22.93
N SER A 172 -7.64 11.23 21.75
CA SER A 172 -8.30 11.44 20.46
C SER A 172 -9.15 10.23 20.06
N PRO A 173 -10.47 10.38 19.81
CA PRO A 173 -11.30 9.25 19.40
C PRO A 173 -11.04 8.81 17.94
N ARG A 174 -10.40 9.64 17.11
CA ARG A 174 -9.93 9.34 15.73
C ARG A 174 -10.95 8.57 14.89
N LEU A 175 -10.64 7.34 14.51
CA LEU A 175 -11.47 6.51 13.64
C LEU A 175 -12.44 5.62 14.43
N SER A 176 -12.52 5.76 15.76
CA SER A 176 -13.31 4.86 16.60
C SER A 176 -14.78 4.80 16.20
N ARG A 177 -15.43 5.95 16.00
CA ARG A 177 -16.83 5.98 15.55
C ARG A 177 -16.99 5.50 14.11
N PHE A 178 -16.06 5.86 13.24
CA PHE A 178 -16.07 5.43 11.84
C PHE A 178 -15.99 3.90 11.72
N LEU A 179 -15.24 3.25 12.63
CA LEU A 179 -15.02 1.80 12.66
C LEU A 179 -15.90 1.05 13.68
N SER A 180 -16.80 1.72 14.39
CA SER A 180 -17.78 1.09 15.29
C SER A 180 -19.11 0.74 14.62
N GLY A 181 -19.30 1.13 13.35
CA GLY A 181 -20.55 0.93 12.63
C GLY A 181 -21.58 2.04 12.89
N CYS A 182 -22.61 2.08 12.06
CA CYS A 182 -23.62 3.13 12.07
C CYS A 182 -24.42 3.14 13.38
N THR A 183 -24.40 4.25 14.12
CA THR A 183 -25.11 4.39 15.41
C THR A 183 -26.48 5.06 15.27
N THR A 184 -26.90 5.41 14.06
CA THR A 184 -28.20 6.05 13.76
C THR A 184 -28.93 5.25 12.69
N ASN A 185 -30.28 5.28 12.69
CA ASN A 185 -31.10 4.54 11.72
C ASN A 185 -30.85 4.94 10.26
N VAL A 186 -30.18 6.08 10.03
CA VAL A 186 -29.70 6.54 8.73
C VAL A 186 -28.36 7.22 8.94
N ASN A 187 -27.29 6.71 8.33
CA ASN A 187 -26.08 7.50 8.07
C ASN A 187 -26.21 8.10 6.67
N PRO A 188 -25.79 9.36 6.44
CA PRO A 188 -25.81 10.00 5.11
C PRO A 188 -25.09 9.21 4.00
N LEU A 189 -24.33 8.16 4.34
CA LEU A 189 -23.63 7.28 3.41
C LEU A 189 -24.31 5.92 3.15
N GLY A 190 -25.55 5.71 3.62
CA GLY A 190 -26.36 4.54 3.26
C GLY A 190 -26.02 3.22 3.99
N ALA A 191 -25.21 3.25 5.05
CA ALA A 191 -24.97 2.07 5.89
C ALA A 191 -26.19 1.78 6.79
N GLN A 192 -26.58 0.51 6.91
CA GLN A 192 -27.62 0.07 7.84
C GLN A 192 -27.14 0.23 9.30
N LEU A 193 -28.08 0.37 10.24
CA LEU A 193 -27.77 0.45 11.67
C LEU A 193 -26.87 -0.73 12.09
N GLY A 194 -25.76 -0.43 12.76
CA GLY A 194 -24.78 -1.42 13.20
C GLY A 194 -23.76 -1.89 12.13
N GLN A 195 -23.88 -1.46 10.87
CA GLN A 195 -22.94 -1.84 9.80
C GLN A 195 -21.88 -0.74 9.54
N LEU A 196 -20.70 -1.18 9.11
CA LEU A 196 -19.66 -0.29 8.58
C LEU A 196 -20.05 0.23 7.21
N THR A 197 -19.51 1.39 6.85
CA THR A 197 -19.50 1.79 5.43
C THR A 197 -18.60 0.84 4.65
N PRO A 198 -18.82 0.64 3.33
CA PRO A 198 -17.93 -0.18 2.51
C PRO A 198 -16.45 0.24 2.62
N THR A 199 -16.18 1.55 2.68
CA THR A 199 -14.83 2.08 2.91
C THR A 199 -14.28 1.71 4.29
N GLY A 200 -15.10 1.78 5.34
CA GLY A 200 -14.71 1.40 6.70
C GLY A 200 -14.40 -0.08 6.81
N GLU A 201 -15.18 -0.94 6.14
CA GLU A 201 -14.92 -2.38 6.07
C GLU A 201 -13.61 -2.68 5.34
N SER A 202 -13.41 -2.13 4.14
CA SER A 202 -12.15 -2.30 3.39
C SER A 202 -10.94 -1.78 4.18
N PHE A 203 -11.06 -0.64 4.86
CA PHE A 203 -9.99 -0.09 5.72
C PHE A 203 -9.67 -1.03 6.87
N LYS A 204 -10.68 -1.46 7.63
CA LYS A 204 -10.50 -2.34 8.78
C LYS A 204 -9.85 -3.66 8.36
N LYS A 205 -10.36 -4.29 7.31
CA LYS A 205 -9.82 -5.53 6.74
C LYS A 205 -8.37 -5.38 6.28
N ALA A 206 -8.04 -4.28 5.60
CA ALA A 206 -6.69 -3.99 5.14
C ALA A 206 -5.72 -3.77 6.32
N TRP A 207 -6.12 -2.98 7.33
CA TRP A 207 -5.31 -2.72 8.52
C TRP A 207 -5.06 -4.00 9.31
N GLU A 208 -6.12 -4.73 9.67
CA GLU A 208 -6.02 -5.99 10.43
C GLU A 208 -5.28 -7.08 9.64
N GLY A 209 -5.39 -7.07 8.31
CA GLY A 209 -4.55 -7.88 7.42
C GLY A 209 -3.06 -7.60 7.63
N MET A 210 -2.66 -6.33 7.53
CA MET A 210 -1.27 -5.93 7.77
C MET A 210 -0.81 -6.21 9.20
N GLN A 211 -1.67 -6.03 10.20
CA GLN A 211 -1.34 -6.36 11.60
C GLN A 211 -1.06 -7.85 11.79
N ARG A 212 -1.81 -8.73 11.12
CA ARG A 212 -1.55 -10.18 11.15
C ARG A 212 -0.20 -10.54 10.53
N GLU A 213 0.22 -9.83 9.48
CA GLU A 213 1.52 -10.07 8.83
C GLU A 213 2.71 -9.80 9.76
N VAL A 214 2.61 -8.79 10.64
CA VAL A 214 3.71 -8.34 11.51
C VAL A 214 3.63 -8.89 12.94
N ARG A 215 2.50 -9.50 13.31
CA ARG A 215 2.25 -9.99 14.67
C ARG A 215 3.31 -11.02 15.09
N GLY A 216 3.94 -10.80 16.24
CA GLY A 216 4.89 -11.73 16.84
C GLY A 216 6.30 -11.68 16.23
N GLU A 217 6.56 -10.78 15.29
CA GLU A 217 7.88 -10.66 14.62
C GLU A 217 8.83 -9.67 15.31
N GLY A 218 8.39 -9.05 16.42
CA GLY A 218 9.23 -8.15 17.23
C GLY A 218 9.64 -6.84 16.55
N VAL A 219 8.97 -6.46 15.47
CA VAL A 219 9.23 -5.21 14.74
C VAL A 219 8.18 -4.17 15.10
N ALA A 220 8.58 -3.16 15.87
CA ALA A 220 7.71 -2.05 16.26
C ALA A 220 7.39 -1.12 15.08
N GLY A 221 6.21 -0.50 15.11
CA GLY A 221 5.77 0.47 14.12
C GLY A 221 4.28 0.79 14.18
N PRO A 222 3.74 1.49 13.17
CA PRO A 222 2.36 1.97 13.20
C PRO A 222 1.31 0.87 13.29
N LEU A 223 1.63 -0.38 12.93
CA LEU A 223 0.69 -1.51 13.02
C LEU A 223 0.55 -2.05 14.45
N ASP A 224 1.31 -1.53 15.42
CA ASP A 224 1.19 -1.90 16.83
C ASP A 224 -0.11 -1.33 17.46
N VAL A 225 -0.65 -0.25 16.89
CA VAL A 225 -1.92 0.34 17.32
C VAL A 225 -3.11 -0.27 16.60
N ARG A 226 -4.26 -0.30 17.27
CA ARG A 226 -5.50 -0.83 16.70
C ARG A 226 -6.00 0.04 15.53
N ALA A 227 -6.79 -0.53 14.62
CA ALA A 227 -7.34 0.21 13.47
C ALA A 227 -8.06 1.53 13.84
N PRO A 228 -8.85 1.62 14.94
CA PRO A 228 -9.43 2.90 15.41
C PRO A 228 -8.41 4.00 15.70
N GLU A 229 -7.19 3.60 16.06
CA GLU A 229 -6.08 4.48 16.45
C GLU A 229 -5.09 4.70 15.29
N ALA A 230 -5.39 4.20 14.09
CA ALA A 230 -4.51 4.30 12.93
C ALA A 230 -4.05 5.74 12.66
N GLY A 231 -2.75 5.90 12.38
CA GLY A 231 -2.08 7.20 12.24
C GLY A 231 -1.53 7.77 13.54
N ASN A 232 -1.77 7.12 14.68
CA ASN A 232 -1.09 7.43 15.92
C ASN A 232 0.43 7.15 15.86
N GLY A 233 1.21 7.84 16.69
CA GLY A 233 2.64 7.60 16.85
C GLY A 233 3.50 8.08 15.68
N ARG A 234 2.94 8.88 14.76
CA ARG A 234 3.72 9.56 13.72
C ARG A 234 4.68 10.57 14.35
N ALA A 235 5.88 10.11 14.69
CA ALA A 235 7.00 10.98 14.99
C ALA A 235 7.75 11.29 13.69
N GLY A 236 7.91 12.58 13.36
CA GLY A 236 8.77 13.06 12.29
C GLY A 236 8.08 13.34 10.95
N SER A 237 8.90 13.68 9.95
CA SER A 237 8.48 14.15 8.62
C SER A 237 8.10 13.03 7.64
N ALA A 238 8.21 11.75 8.04
CA ALA A 238 7.92 10.62 7.18
C ALA A 238 6.41 10.30 7.14
N GLY A 239 5.82 10.25 5.94
CA GLY A 239 4.41 9.88 5.75
C GLY A 239 4.08 8.44 6.21
N LEU A 240 2.81 8.19 6.57
CA LEU A 240 2.39 6.90 7.15
C LEU A 240 2.59 5.72 6.22
N GLN A 241 2.37 5.91 4.92
CA GLN A 241 2.61 4.84 3.94
C GLN A 241 4.04 4.33 4.08
N ARG A 242 5.02 5.23 4.19
CA ARG A 242 6.43 4.87 4.34
C ARG A 242 6.66 4.09 5.63
N GLN A 243 6.10 4.53 6.76
CA GLN A 243 6.27 3.84 8.04
C GLN A 243 5.62 2.44 8.04
N LEU A 244 4.41 2.30 7.50
CA LEU A 244 3.73 1.01 7.32
C LEU A 244 4.55 0.06 6.44
N THR A 245 5.03 0.56 5.30
CA THR A 245 5.87 -0.21 4.38
C THR A 245 7.17 -0.63 5.05
N GLN A 246 7.84 0.25 5.80
CA GLN A 246 9.09 -0.07 6.50
C GLN A 246 8.93 -1.18 7.54
N GLN A 247 7.88 -1.12 8.37
CA GLN A 247 7.60 -2.17 9.36
C GLN A 247 7.40 -3.54 8.68
N ARG A 248 6.57 -3.57 7.62
CA ARG A 248 6.29 -4.80 6.87
C ARG A 248 7.51 -5.33 6.11
N GLU A 249 8.29 -4.46 5.47
CA GLU A 249 9.53 -4.82 4.78
C GLU A 249 10.53 -5.46 5.74
N GLN A 250 10.68 -4.91 6.96
CA GLN A 250 11.61 -5.45 7.96
C GLN A 250 11.21 -6.87 8.40
N VAL A 251 9.91 -7.12 8.62
CA VAL A 251 9.39 -8.46 8.93
C VAL A 251 9.70 -9.43 7.78
N LYS A 252 9.39 -9.05 6.54
CA LYS A 252 9.64 -9.89 5.37
C LYS A 252 11.12 -10.19 5.19
N ARG A 253 12.00 -9.22 5.43
CA ARG A 253 13.46 -9.40 5.44
C ARG A 253 13.89 -10.39 6.50
N ASN A 254 13.37 -10.29 7.72
CA ASN A 254 13.72 -11.20 8.82
C ASN A 254 13.27 -12.64 8.51
N GLN A 255 12.04 -12.81 8.00
CA GLN A 255 11.52 -14.11 7.55
C GLN A 255 12.36 -14.70 6.41
N LEU A 256 12.71 -13.89 5.40
CA LEU A 256 13.53 -14.33 4.29
C LEU A 256 14.95 -14.71 4.75
N SER A 257 15.56 -13.91 5.63
CA SER A 257 16.88 -14.21 6.19
C SER A 257 16.87 -15.55 6.92
N ARG A 258 15.83 -15.84 7.72
CA ARG A 258 15.67 -17.16 8.37
C ARG A 258 15.59 -18.29 7.33
N SER A 259 14.79 -18.12 6.28
CA SER A 259 14.68 -19.10 5.20
C SER A 259 16.02 -19.35 4.49
N ILE A 260 16.76 -18.29 4.15
CA ILE A 260 18.04 -18.39 3.42
C ILE A 260 19.13 -19.01 4.29
N LEU A 261 19.21 -18.63 5.57
CA LEU A 261 20.21 -19.19 6.49
C LEU A 261 19.95 -20.67 6.81
N GLY A 262 18.71 -21.15 6.65
CA GLY A 262 18.35 -22.56 6.76
C GLY A 262 18.75 -23.41 5.55
N LEU A 263 19.21 -22.80 4.44
CA LEU A 263 19.69 -23.56 3.28
C LEU A 263 21.04 -24.25 3.56
N PRO A 264 21.36 -25.35 2.86
CA PRO A 264 22.66 -26.02 2.98
C PRO A 264 23.84 -25.08 2.73
N HIS A 265 25.00 -25.42 3.32
CA HIS A 265 26.26 -24.78 2.96
C HIS A 265 26.59 -25.14 1.50
N GLY A 266 27.07 -24.17 0.71
CA GLY A 266 27.28 -24.33 -0.74
C GLY A 266 26.07 -23.94 -1.61
N ASP A 267 24.90 -23.62 -1.01
CA ASP A 267 23.78 -23.08 -1.79
C ASP A 267 24.09 -21.64 -2.21
N THR A 268 24.10 -21.40 -3.52
CA THR A 268 24.47 -20.11 -4.12
C THR A 268 23.61 -18.95 -3.63
N ARG A 269 22.33 -19.20 -3.27
CA ARG A 269 21.43 -18.16 -2.73
C ARG A 269 21.85 -17.75 -1.32
N ARG A 270 22.34 -18.69 -0.52
CA ARG A 270 22.86 -18.43 0.83
C ARG A 270 24.20 -17.71 0.75
N GLU A 271 25.11 -18.16 -0.10
CA GLU A 271 26.40 -17.49 -0.33
C GLU A 271 26.20 -16.05 -0.81
N ALA A 272 25.36 -15.85 -1.82
CA ALA A 272 25.03 -14.52 -2.35
C ALA A 272 24.25 -13.64 -1.36
N TRP A 273 23.66 -14.19 -0.29
CA TRP A 273 23.03 -13.40 0.77
C TRP A 273 24.05 -12.95 1.81
N LEU A 274 25.04 -13.80 2.13
CA LEU A 274 26.10 -13.52 3.08
C LEU A 274 27.16 -12.56 2.50
N ALA A 275 27.42 -12.65 1.19
CA ALA A 275 28.49 -11.91 0.53
C ALA A 275 28.20 -10.42 0.24
N VAL A 276 26.96 -9.94 0.47
CA VAL A 276 26.52 -8.60 0.03
C VAL A 276 27.26 -7.45 0.72
N ASP A 277 27.89 -7.70 1.88
CA ASP A 277 28.59 -6.68 2.67
C ASP A 277 30.07 -7.06 2.93
N SER A 278 30.62 -8.04 2.20
CA SER A 278 31.99 -8.54 2.39
C SER A 278 33.01 -7.99 1.39
N PHE A 279 32.76 -6.79 0.85
CA PHE A 279 33.67 -6.08 -0.06
C PHE A 279 33.96 -4.67 0.45
#